data_AF-F0QZ47-F1
#
_entry.id   AF-F0QZ47-F1
#
_cell.length_a   1.000
_cell.length_b   1.000
_cell.length_c   1.000
_cell.angle_alpha   90.00
_cell.angle_beta   90.00
_cell.angle_gamma   90.00
#
_symmetry.space_group_name_H-M   'P 1'
#
loop_
_entity.id
_entity.type
_entity.pdbx_description
1 polymer ?
#
loop_
_entity_poly.entity_id
_entity_poly.type
_entity_poly.pdbx_seq_one_letter_code
_entity_poly.pdbx_strand_id
1 'polypeptide(L)' 'MEKEIEKLELHIVRLEQAIRQVQRLKRMGLADEKANQKIDEYLDGIIKAKRELEELKKK' A
#
# COMPACT_ATOMS: atom_id res chain seq x y z
N MET A 1 19.66 6.18 4.18
CA MET A 1 19.07 5.33 5.23
C MET A 1 17.84 5.96 5.88
N GLU A 2 17.95 6.94 6.78
CA GLU A 2 16.79 7.52 7.49
C GLU A 2 15.75 8.11 6.52
N LYS A 3 16.18 8.95 5.56
CA LYS A 3 15.30 9.48 4.50
C LYS A 3 14.70 8.43 3.57
N GLU A 4 15.33 7.26 3.42
CA GLU A 4 14.80 6.17 2.58
C GLU A 4 13.75 5.37 3.34
N ILE A 5 13.98 5.13 4.63
CA ILE A 5 13.00 4.53 5.55
C ILE A 5 11.75 5.42 5.61
N GLU A 6 11.89 6.72 5.84
CA GLU A 6 10.75 7.66 5.86
C GLU A 6 9.95 7.64 4.55
N LYS A 7 10.64 7.58 3.40
CA LYS A 7 9.98 7.48 2.08
C LYS A 7 9.20 6.18 1.94
N LEU A 8 9.75 5.05 2.38
CA LEU A 8 9.08 3.75 2.35
C LEU A 8 7.90 3.69 3.31
N GLU A 9 8.03 4.23 4.52
CA GLU A 9 6.93 4.32 5.48
C GLU A 9 5.79 5.16 4.91
N LEU A 10 6.10 6.32 4.31
CA LEU A 10 5.09 7.14 3.63
C LEU A 10 4.46 6.42 2.44
N HIS A 11 5.23 5.64 1.69
CA HIS A 11 4.71 4.85 0.58
C HIS A 11 3.70 3.80 1.05
N ILE A 12 4.00 3.08 2.14
CA ILE A 12 3.09 2.11 2.76
C ILE A 12 1.79 2.80 3.18
N VAL A 13 1.88 3.94 3.89
CA VAL A 13 0.69 4.70 4.33
C VAL A 13 -0.19 5.11 3.14
N ARG A 14 0.41 5.52 2.02
CA ARG A 14 -0.33 5.88 0.80
C ARG A 14 -1.05 4.68 0.18
N LEU A 15 -0.41 3.51 0.12
CA LEU A 15 -1.03 2.28 -0.37
C LEU A 15 -2.21 1.84 0.52
N GLU A 16 -2.06 1.92 1.84
CA GLU A 16 -3.16 1.63 2.77
C GLU A 16 -4.34 2.60 2.61
N GLN A 17 -4.06 3.88 2.38
CA GLN A 17 -5.10 4.88 2.08
C GLN A 17 -5.81 4.56 0.75
N ALA A 18 -5.08 4.15 -0.29
CA ALA A 18 -5.65 3.74 -1.56
C ALA A 18 -6.59 2.53 -1.40
N ILE A 19 -6.18 1.51 -0.65
CA ILE A 19 -7.04 0.35 -0.31
C ILE A 19 -8.32 0.80 0.38
N ARG A 20 -8.22 1.66 1.40
CA ARG A 20 -9.40 2.18 2.12
C ARG A 20 -10.35 2.95 1.20
N GLN A 21 -9.83 3.73 0.26
CA GLN A 21 -10.62 4.44 -0.73
C GLN A 21 -11.37 3.47 -1.67
N VAL A 22 -10.67 2.47 -2.21
CA VAL A 22 -11.30 1.45 -3.08
C VAL A 22 -12.38 0.67 -2.33
N GLN A 23 -12.11 0.26 -1.08
CA GLN A 23 -13.10 -0.40 -0.23
C GLN A 23 -14.31 0.48 0.09
N ARG A 24 -14.11 1.81 0.22
CA ARG A 24 -15.21 2.76 0.42
C ARG A 24 -16.09 2.85 -0.82
N LEU A 25 -15.48 3.00 -2.00
CA LEU A 25 -16.19 3.02 -3.28
C LEU A 25 -16.97 1.72 -3.49
N LYS A 26 -16.39 0.58 -3.14
CA LYS A 26 -17.06 -0.73 -3.22
C LYS A 26 -18.30 -0.82 -2.34
N ARG A 27 -18.23 -0.32 -1.10
CA ARG A 27 -19.39 -0.25 -0.19
C ARG A 27 -20.49 0.69 -0.69
N MET A 28 -20.14 1.71 -1.48
CA MET A 28 -21.10 2.63 -2.09
C MET A 28 -21.66 2.12 -3.43
N GLY A 29 -21.21 0.95 -3.92
CA GLY A 29 -21.57 0.46 -5.26
C GLY A 29 -20.95 1.27 -6.40
N LEU A 30 -19.92 2.08 -6.11
CA LEU A 30 -19.23 2.95 -7.07
C LEU A 30 -17.85 2.41 -7.49
N ALA A 31 -17.55 1.16 -7.11
CA ALA A 31 -16.28 0.54 -7.46
C ALA A 31 -16.29 -0.02 -8.88
N ASP A 32 -15.14 0.10 -9.53
CA ASP A 32 -14.78 -0.59 -10.76
C ASP A 32 -14.79 -2.13 -10.56
N GLU A 33 -15.09 -2.90 -11.60
CA GLU A 33 -15.06 -4.38 -11.59
C GLU A 33 -13.70 -4.93 -11.13
N LYS A 34 -12.61 -4.19 -11.41
CA LYS A 34 -11.24 -4.53 -11.00
C LYS A 34 -10.87 -4.04 -9.60
N ALA A 35 -11.82 -3.59 -8.79
CA ALA A 35 -11.52 -3.07 -7.45
C ALA A 35 -10.81 -4.08 -6.54
N ASN A 36 -11.15 -5.37 -6.63
CA ASN A 36 -10.45 -6.40 -5.86
C ASN A 36 -9.00 -6.55 -6.35
N GLN A 37 -8.79 -6.63 -7.66
CA GLN A 37 -7.45 -6.69 -8.26
C GLN A 37 -6.59 -5.49 -7.82
N LYS A 38 -7.14 -4.27 -7.84
CA LYS A 38 -6.43 -3.06 -7.38
C LYS A 38 -6.05 -3.16 -5.90
N ILE A 39 -6.92 -3.71 -5.05
CA ILE A 39 -6.60 -3.93 -3.63
C ILE A 39 -5.45 -4.93 -3.49
N ASP A 40 -5.47 -6.03 -4.25
CA ASP A 40 -4.42 -7.05 -4.21
C ASP A 40 -3.07 -6.46 -4.66
N GLU A 41 -3.05 -5.67 -5.74
CA GLU A 41 -1.84 -4.97 -6.22
C GLU A 41 -1.27 -4.01 -5.17
N TYR A 42 -2.14 -3.28 -4.45
CA TYR A 42 -1.70 -2.40 -3.35
C TYR A 42 -1.18 -3.18 -2.14
N LEU A 43 -1.77 -4.34 -1.82
CA LEU A 43 -1.30 -5.22 -0.75
C LEU A 43 0.08 -5.80 -1.07
N ASP A 44 0.30 -6.24 -2.31
CA ASP A 44 1.60 -6.71 -2.79
C ASP A 44 2.67 -5.61 -2.68
N GLY A 45 2.31 -4.38 -3.07
CA GLY A 45 3.16 -3.20 -2.89
C GLY A 45 3.56 -2.95 -1.43
N ILE A 46 2.62 -3.09 -0.48
CA ILE A 46 2.89 -2.96 0.96
C ILE A 46 3.83 -4.07 1.44
N ILE A 47 3.60 -5.32 1.03
CA ILE A 47 4.45 -6.46 1.42
C ILE A 47 5.89 -6.22 0.95
N LYS A 48 6.06 -5.79 -0.31
CA LYS A 48 7.38 -5.48 -0.87
C LYS A 48 8.06 -4.34 -0.11
N ALA A 49 7.36 -3.23 0.12
CA ALA A 49 7.92 -2.09 0.84
C ALA A 49 8.30 -2.44 2.29
N LYS A 50 7.53 -3.30 2.97
CA LYS A 50 7.86 -3.79 4.32
C LYS A 50 9.14 -4.64 4.33
N ARG A 51 9.34 -5.50 3.33
CA ARG A 51 10.58 -6.29 3.19
C ARG A 51 11.79 -5.40 2.98
N GLU A 52 11.70 -4.43 2.07
CA GLU A 52 12.78 -3.47 1.81
C GLU A 52 13.13 -2.66 3.06
N LEU A 53 12.11 -2.24 3.81
CA LEU A 53 12.29 -1.50 5.06
C LEU A 53 12.96 -2.35 6.16
N GLU A 54 12.61 -3.63 6.26
CA GLU A 54 13.29 -4.57 7.16
C GLU A 54 14.77 -4.74 6.78
N GLU A 55 15.08 -4.87 5.49
CA GLU A 55 16.45 -4.95 4.99
C GLU A 55 17.25 -3.66 5.27
N LEU A 56 16.63 -2.50 5.10
CA LEU A 56 17.27 -1.20 5.41
C LEU A 56 17.52 -1.01 6.90
N LYS A 57 16.65 -1.52 7.78
CA LYS A 57 16.84 -1.45 9.24
C LYS A 57 17.92 -2.41 9.76
N LYS A 58 18.32 -3.41 8.97
CA LYS A 58 19.41 -4.35 9.28
C LYS A 58 20.79 -3.83 8.83
N LYS A 59 20.84 -2.75 8.07
CA LYS A 59 22.07 -2.09 7.61
C LYS A 59 22.42 -0.91 8.52
#